data_AF-A0AAJ4W488-F1
#
_entry.id   AF-A0AAJ4W488-F1
#
_cell.length_a   1.000
_cell.length_b   1.000
_cell.length_c   1.000
_cell.angle_alpha   90.00
_cell.angle_beta   90.00
_cell.angle_gamma   90.00
#
_symmetry.space_group_name_H-M   'P 1'
#
loop_
_entity.id
_entity.type
_entity.pdbx_description
1 polymer ?
#
loop_
_entity_poly.entity_id
_entity_poly.type
_entity_poly.pdbx_seq_one_letter_code
_entity_poly.pdbx_strand_id
1 'polypeptide(L)'
;MGKLFEVREGSKVVGNGRITRILREDFNYWDFDSFFTGLPSTCRPYDEENIEGFIMYFEYGLAGIKKLDDLKFRSILSNKEQMLTVQCIVCDREIYIIQFIEEVCKRWVDKIQFENSFYKVEINYINKESAYELIFATWHSMYLTGKITVSYK
;
A
#
# COMPACT_ATOMS: atom_id res chain seq x y z
N MET A 1 -12.93 -0.17 -20.35
CA MET A 1 -11.91 -0.65 -21.32
C MET A 1 -12.13 0.01 -22.68
N GLY A 2 -11.11 0.10 -23.54
CA GLY A 2 -11.24 0.71 -24.87
C GLY A 2 -10.90 2.21 -24.98
N LYS A 3 -10.44 2.84 -23.89
CA LYS A 3 -9.86 4.19 -23.96
C LYS A 3 -8.59 4.17 -24.80
N LEU A 4 -8.47 5.14 -25.70
CA LEU A 4 -7.26 5.40 -26.47
C LEU A 4 -6.31 6.26 -25.63
N PHE A 5 -5.01 6.03 -25.77
CA PHE A 5 -3.98 6.87 -25.19
C PHE A 5 -2.85 7.10 -26.19
N GLU A 6 -2.17 8.22 -26.04
CA GLU A 6 -1.03 8.60 -26.87
C GLU A 6 0.25 8.52 -26.04
N VAL A 7 1.32 8.00 -26.64
CA VAL A 7 2.67 8.10 -26.10
C VAL A 7 3.34 9.27 -26.80
N ARG A 8 3.89 10.21 -26.02
CA ARG A 8 4.52 11.43 -26.52
C ARG A 8 5.98 11.52 -26.10
N GLU A 9 6.81 12.00 -27.00
CA GLU A 9 8.20 12.40 -26.74
C GLU A 9 8.30 13.91 -27.00
N GLY A 10 8.35 14.69 -25.93
CA GLY A 10 8.16 16.15 -26.01
C GLY A 10 6.78 16.50 -26.56
N SER A 11 6.73 17.33 -27.60
CA SER A 11 5.49 17.73 -28.27
C SER A 11 4.99 16.73 -29.33
N LYS A 12 5.79 15.72 -29.68
CA LYS A 12 5.50 14.79 -30.77
C LYS A 12 4.82 13.52 -30.24
N VAL A 13 3.72 13.11 -30.88
CA VAL A 13 3.12 11.78 -30.65
C VAL A 13 3.98 10.72 -31.35
N VAL A 14 4.47 9.76 -30.59
CA VAL A 14 5.33 8.65 -31.06
C VAL A 14 4.63 7.29 -31.03
N GLY A 15 3.45 7.21 -30.41
CA GLY A 15 2.65 5.99 -30.40
C GLY A 15 1.21 6.23 -30.02
N ASN A 16 0.33 5.34 -30.47
CA ASN A 16 -1.07 5.27 -30.08
C ASN A 16 -1.35 3.89 -29.50
N GLY A 17 -2.03 3.84 -28.37
CA GLY A 17 -2.40 2.61 -27.69
C GLY A 17 -3.89 2.57 -27.38
N ARG A 18 -4.40 1.36 -27.17
CA ARG A 18 -5.74 1.13 -26.62
C ARG A 18 -5.61 0.32 -25.36
N ILE A 19 -6.28 0.74 -24.29
CA ILE A 19 -6.32 -0.04 -23.05
C ILE A 19 -7.16 -1.30 -23.29
N THR A 20 -6.49 -2.45 -23.35
CA THR A 20 -7.08 -3.78 -23.59
C THR A 20 -7.52 -4.48 -22.31
N ARG A 21 -6.81 -4.23 -21.21
CA ARG A 21 -7.11 -4.82 -19.90
C ARG A 21 -6.61 -3.89 -18.79
N ILE A 22 -7.41 -3.76 -17.74
CA ILE A 22 -6.96 -3.18 -16.48
C ILE A 22 -6.54 -4.37 -15.61
N LEU A 23 -5.28 -4.38 -15.15
CA LEU A 23 -4.75 -5.51 -14.37
C LEU A 23 -5.14 -5.44 -12.90
N ARG A 24 -5.39 -4.24 -12.39
CA ARG A 24 -5.75 -3.94 -11.00
C ARG A 24 -6.87 -2.92 -10.98
N GLU A 25 -8.11 -3.39 -11.04
CA GLU A 25 -9.30 -2.52 -10.93
C GLU A 25 -9.51 -2.00 -9.50
N ASP A 26 -8.86 -2.65 -8.54
CA ASP A 26 -8.80 -2.31 -7.13
C ASP A 26 -7.72 -1.26 -6.81
N PHE A 27 -6.89 -0.89 -7.79
CA PHE A 27 -5.91 0.19 -7.64
C PHE A 27 -6.61 1.53 -7.62
N ASN A 28 -6.46 2.28 -6.53
CA ASN A 28 -7.01 3.62 -6.38
C ASN A 28 -5.87 4.62 -6.29
N TYR A 29 -5.70 5.47 -7.30
CA TYR A 29 -4.76 6.58 -7.18
C TYR A 29 -5.30 7.59 -6.16
N TRP A 30 -4.49 7.89 -5.14
CA TRP A 30 -4.81 8.86 -4.11
C TRP A 30 -3.54 9.60 -3.64
N ASP A 31 -3.73 10.81 -3.15
CA ASP A 31 -2.76 11.61 -2.42
C ASP A 31 -3.34 12.01 -1.06
N PHE A 32 -2.47 12.37 -0.12
CA PHE A 32 -2.88 12.62 1.26
C PHE A 32 -3.90 13.77 1.37
N ASP A 33 -3.73 14.85 0.61
CA ASP A 33 -4.62 16.01 0.68
C ASP A 33 -6.02 15.66 0.18
N SER A 34 -6.11 14.99 -0.97
CA SER A 34 -7.38 14.50 -1.54
C SER A 34 -8.07 13.52 -0.59
N PHE A 35 -7.31 12.62 0.04
CA PHE A 35 -7.84 11.69 1.04
C PHE A 35 -8.36 12.43 2.28
N PHE A 36 -7.53 13.29 2.88
CA PHE A 36 -7.82 13.96 4.14
C PHE A 36 -9.02 14.91 4.02
N THR A 37 -9.11 15.64 2.91
CA THR A 37 -10.27 16.51 2.62
C THR A 37 -11.56 15.74 2.36
N GLY A 38 -11.45 14.48 1.92
CA GLY A 38 -12.59 13.58 1.71
C GLY A 38 -13.09 12.87 2.98
N LEU A 39 -12.38 12.98 4.11
CA LEU A 39 -12.78 12.33 5.35
C LEU A 39 -14.03 12.98 5.97
N PRO A 40 -14.92 12.20 6.62
CA PRO A 40 -15.96 12.76 7.46
C PRO A 40 -15.37 13.66 8.55
N SER A 41 -16.02 14.78 8.88
CA SER A 41 -15.57 15.72 9.92
C SER A 41 -15.48 15.10 11.32
N THR A 42 -16.14 13.97 11.53
CA THR A 42 -16.12 13.17 12.76
C THR A 42 -14.96 12.19 12.81
N CYS A 43 -14.27 11.95 11.69
CA CYS A 43 -13.17 11.00 11.59
C CYS A 43 -11.91 11.58 12.26
N ARG A 44 -11.31 10.82 13.18
CA ARG A 44 -10.12 11.24 13.93
C ARG A 44 -8.91 10.37 13.55
N PRO A 45 -7.69 10.89 13.62
CA PRO A 45 -6.52 10.04 13.41
C PRO A 45 -6.39 9.01 14.54
N TYR A 46 -5.77 7.88 14.24
CA TYR A 46 -5.21 6.99 15.26
C TYR A 46 -4.23 7.71 16.20
N ASP A 47 -4.19 7.23 17.45
CA ASP A 47 -3.35 7.73 18.55
C ASP A 47 -2.68 6.55 19.30
N GLU A 48 -1.93 6.87 20.36
CA GLU A 48 -1.14 5.88 21.12
C GLU A 48 -2.03 4.85 21.85
N GLU A 49 -3.29 5.18 22.13
CA GLU A 49 -4.19 4.30 22.89
C GLU A 49 -4.80 3.19 22.02
N ASN A 50 -4.92 3.42 20.70
CA ASN A 50 -5.61 2.50 19.78
C ASN A 50 -4.72 1.90 18.69
N ILE A 51 -3.51 2.43 18.48
CA ILE A 51 -2.62 1.93 17.42
C ILE A 51 -2.22 0.46 17.62
N GLU A 52 -2.04 0.01 18.86
CA GLU A 52 -1.64 -1.37 19.15
C GLU A 52 -2.68 -2.38 18.68
N GLY A 53 -3.97 -2.08 18.85
CA GLY A 53 -5.05 -2.93 18.35
C GLY A 53 -5.03 -3.08 16.83
N PHE A 54 -4.69 -2.00 16.11
CA PHE A 54 -4.52 -2.06 14.66
C PHE A 54 -3.29 -2.88 14.27
N ILE A 55 -2.15 -2.69 14.96
CA ILE A 55 -0.93 -3.48 14.72
C ILE A 55 -1.22 -4.98 14.89
N MET A 56 -1.89 -5.37 15.98
CA MET A 56 -2.26 -6.77 16.22
C MET A 56 -3.16 -7.33 15.11
N TYR A 57 -4.13 -6.55 14.63
CA TYR A 57 -4.98 -6.95 13.50
C TYR A 57 -4.17 -7.13 12.20
N PHE A 58 -3.22 -6.23 11.98
CA PHE A 58 -2.30 -6.27 10.84
C PHE A 58 -1.39 -7.50 10.87
N GLU A 59 -0.78 -7.78 12.03
CA GLU A 59 0.02 -8.98 12.28
C GLU A 59 -0.78 -10.24 11.97
N TYR A 60 -2.01 -10.32 12.49
CA TYR A 60 -2.90 -11.44 12.21
C TYR A 60 -3.26 -11.56 10.72
N GLY A 61 -3.50 -10.43 10.03
CA GLY A 61 -3.83 -10.44 8.61
C GLY A 61 -2.69 -10.97 7.72
N LEU A 62 -1.44 -10.64 8.09
CA LEU A 62 -0.24 -11.16 7.44
C LEU A 62 0.20 -12.53 7.96
N ALA A 63 -0.34 -12.98 9.09
CA ALA A 63 -0.04 -14.29 9.64
C ALA A 63 -0.38 -15.38 8.61
N GLY A 64 0.61 -16.21 8.30
CA GLY A 64 0.49 -17.31 7.35
C GLY A 64 0.92 -16.99 5.91
N ILE A 65 1.47 -15.80 5.62
CA ILE A 65 2.31 -15.63 4.43
C ILE A 65 3.57 -16.48 4.64
N LYS A 66 3.72 -17.56 3.86
CA LYS A 66 4.90 -18.43 3.95
C LYS A 66 6.12 -17.62 3.47
N LYS A 67 7.25 -17.70 4.20
CA LYS A 67 8.54 -17.04 3.89
C LYS A 67 8.69 -15.57 4.32
N LEU A 68 7.76 -15.06 5.13
CA LEU A 68 7.99 -13.86 5.92
C LEU A 68 8.84 -14.25 7.15
N ASP A 69 10.04 -13.65 7.29
CA ASP A 69 10.98 -13.92 8.39
C ASP A 69 10.69 -13.03 9.60
N ASP A 70 10.49 -11.75 9.32
CA ASP A 70 10.32 -10.72 10.34
C ASP A 70 9.34 -9.64 9.85
N LEU A 71 8.55 -9.14 10.80
CA LEU A 71 7.57 -8.09 10.58
C LEU A 71 7.83 -6.99 11.61
N LYS A 72 8.31 -5.85 11.14
CA LYS A 72 8.62 -4.72 12.02
C LYS A 72 7.62 -3.61 11.83
N PHE A 73 7.12 -3.09 12.94
CA PHE A 73 6.21 -1.95 12.96
C PHE A 73 6.93 -0.72 13.50
N ARG A 74 6.72 0.40 12.83
CA ARG A 74 7.13 1.71 13.32
C ARG A 74 5.97 2.68 13.14
N SER A 75 5.47 3.23 14.24
CA SER A 75 4.45 4.27 14.22
C SER A 75 5.07 5.64 14.46
N ILE A 76 4.62 6.64 13.71
CA ILE A 76 4.91 8.06 13.91
C ILE A 76 3.57 8.80 13.79
N LEU A 77 2.76 8.76 14.84
CA LEU A 77 1.36 9.20 14.79
C LEU A 77 1.21 10.71 14.60
N SER A 78 2.27 11.49 14.83
CA SER A 78 2.32 12.92 14.49
C SER A 78 2.41 13.17 12.99
N ASN A 79 2.96 12.23 12.21
CA ASN A 79 3.01 12.30 10.76
C ASN A 79 1.73 11.71 10.16
N LYS A 80 0.74 12.57 9.89
CA LYS A 80 -0.57 12.13 9.38
C LYS A 80 -0.53 11.56 7.96
N GLU A 81 0.51 11.84 7.18
CA GLU A 81 0.70 11.28 5.84
C GLU A 81 1.25 9.84 5.89
N GLN A 82 2.01 9.50 6.92
CA GLN A 82 2.58 8.16 7.10
C GLN A 82 2.64 7.82 8.59
N MET A 83 1.49 7.46 9.15
CA MET A 83 1.36 7.16 10.58
C MET A 83 1.95 5.80 10.94
N LEU A 84 1.86 4.81 10.05
CA LEU A 84 2.37 3.46 10.25
C LEU A 84 3.32 3.05 9.12
N THR A 85 4.47 2.47 9.49
CA THR A 85 5.38 1.80 8.58
C THR A 85 5.47 0.34 8.99
N VAL A 86 5.21 -0.55 8.05
CA VAL A 86 5.34 -2.00 8.23
C VAL A 86 6.46 -2.50 7.32
N GLN A 87 7.46 -3.13 7.91
CA GLN A 87 8.57 -3.71 7.15
C GLN A 87 8.41 -5.22 7.13
N CYS A 88 8.24 -5.78 5.93
CA CYS A 88 8.17 -7.21 5.68
C CYS A 88 9.52 -7.68 5.14
N ILE A 89 10.23 -8.50 5.91
CA ILE A 89 11.51 -9.08 5.50
C ILE A 89 11.27 -10.49 4.95
N VAL A 90 11.61 -10.69 3.68
CA VAL A 90 11.48 -11.99 3.00
C VAL A 90 12.78 -12.76 3.13
N CYS A 91 12.74 -13.98 3.66
CA CYS A 91 13.93 -14.83 3.81
C CYS A 91 14.27 -15.65 2.56
N ASP A 92 13.29 -15.88 1.68
CA ASP A 92 13.45 -16.73 0.51
C ASP A 92 13.66 -15.91 -0.77
N ARG A 93 14.91 -15.89 -1.26
CA ARG A 93 15.31 -15.20 -2.49
C ARG A 93 14.84 -15.91 -3.77
N GLU A 94 14.30 -17.12 -3.68
CA GLU A 94 13.73 -17.84 -4.83
C GLU A 94 12.33 -17.33 -5.22
N ILE A 95 11.63 -16.65 -4.30
CA ILE A 95 10.38 -15.95 -4.63
C ILE A 95 10.71 -14.61 -5.26
N TYR A 96 10.13 -14.31 -6.42
CA TYR A 96 10.12 -12.95 -6.95
C TYR A 96 9.36 -12.01 -6.00
N ILE A 97 9.98 -10.91 -5.55
CA ILE A 97 9.33 -9.93 -4.64
C ILE A 97 7.93 -9.55 -5.09
N ILE A 98 7.69 -9.46 -6.40
CA ILE A 98 6.38 -9.12 -6.95
C ILE A 98 5.28 -10.09 -6.53
N GLN A 99 5.56 -11.40 -6.47
CA GLN A 99 4.60 -12.41 -6.00
C GLN A 99 4.29 -12.23 -4.52
N PHE A 100 5.30 -11.85 -3.72
CA PHE A 100 5.10 -11.55 -2.31
C PHE A 100 4.24 -10.31 -2.12
N ILE A 101 4.48 -9.25 -2.90
CA ILE A 101 3.63 -8.05 -2.92
C ILE A 101 2.20 -8.38 -3.29
N GLU A 102 1.97 -9.25 -4.28
CA GLU A 102 0.64 -9.70 -4.64
C GLU A 102 -0.05 -10.44 -3.49
N GLU A 103 0.68 -11.28 -2.75
CA GLU A 103 0.16 -11.94 -1.56
C GLU A 103 -0.16 -10.94 -0.44
N VAL A 104 0.71 -9.95 -0.19
CA VAL A 104 0.46 -8.86 0.77
C VAL A 104 -0.76 -8.04 0.36
N CYS A 105 -0.91 -7.68 -0.92
CA CYS A 105 -2.08 -6.98 -1.43
C CYS A 105 -3.35 -7.79 -1.21
N LYS A 106 -3.29 -9.11 -1.47
CA LYS A 106 -4.42 -10.01 -1.25
C LYS A 106 -4.80 -10.07 0.23
N ARG A 107 -3.82 -10.21 1.14
CA ARG A 107 -4.07 -10.15 2.59
C ARG A 107 -4.61 -8.80 3.03
N TRP A 108 -4.13 -7.71 2.44
CA TRP A 108 -4.65 -6.37 2.70
C TRP A 108 -6.16 -6.31 2.42
N VAL A 109 -6.56 -6.71 1.22
CA VAL A 109 -7.96 -6.70 0.78
C VAL A 109 -8.83 -7.66 1.59
N ASP A 110 -8.34 -8.86 1.87
CA ASP A 110 -9.13 -9.94 2.48
C ASP A 110 -9.21 -9.84 4.01
N LYS A 111 -8.19 -9.26 4.67
CA LYS A 111 -7.96 -9.42 6.11
C LYS A 111 -7.56 -8.16 6.87
N ILE A 112 -7.13 -7.06 6.22
CA ILE A 112 -6.54 -5.92 6.93
C ILE A 112 -7.31 -4.62 6.71
N GLN A 113 -7.80 -4.36 5.50
CA GLN A 113 -8.51 -3.12 5.21
C GLN A 113 -9.80 -2.98 6.01
N PHE A 114 -10.15 -1.75 6.41
CA PHE A 114 -11.49 -1.44 6.91
C PHE A 114 -12.52 -1.36 5.77
N GLU A 115 -13.77 -1.06 6.14
CA GLU A 115 -14.88 -0.80 5.21
C GLU A 115 -14.49 0.19 4.12
N ASN A 116 -13.71 1.22 4.48
CA ASN A 116 -13.16 2.17 3.53
C ASN A 116 -11.63 2.11 3.52
N SER A 117 -11.07 1.94 2.32
CA SER A 117 -9.63 1.95 2.12
C SER A 117 -9.25 2.42 0.73
N PHE A 118 -8.16 3.17 0.67
CA PHE A 118 -7.38 3.39 -0.54
C PHE A 118 -6.02 2.74 -0.39
N TYR A 119 -5.50 2.21 -1.50
CA TYR A 119 -4.12 1.77 -1.54
C TYR A 119 -3.54 1.95 -2.95
N LYS A 120 -2.22 2.16 -2.99
CA LYS A 120 -1.42 2.18 -4.22
C LYS A 120 -0.12 1.43 -3.98
N VAL A 121 0.44 0.86 -5.04
CA VAL A 121 1.73 0.16 -5.01
C VAL A 121 2.71 0.92 -5.87
N GLU A 122 3.88 1.24 -5.32
CA GLU A 122 4.97 1.93 -5.98
C GLU A 122 6.26 1.09 -5.90
N ILE A 123 7.08 1.14 -6.95
CA ILE A 123 8.41 0.51 -6.96
C ILE A 123 9.41 1.59 -6.57
N ASN A 124 10.09 1.39 -5.45
CA ASN A 124 11.07 2.33 -4.94
C ASN A 124 12.45 1.65 -4.82
N TYR A 125 13.51 2.37 -5.19
CA TYR A 125 14.87 1.85 -5.08
C TYR A 125 15.41 2.19 -3.69
N ILE A 126 15.54 1.19 -2.83
CA ILE A 126 16.12 1.33 -1.49
C ILE A 126 17.51 0.69 -1.52
N ASN A 127 18.56 1.45 -1.23
CA ASN A 127 19.94 0.94 -1.13
C ASN A 127 20.43 0.13 -2.35
N LYS A 128 20.02 0.51 -3.57
CA LYS A 128 20.32 -0.18 -4.85
C LYS A 128 19.59 -1.51 -5.05
N GLU A 129 18.68 -1.89 -4.15
CA GLU A 129 17.75 -2.99 -4.34
C GLU A 129 16.36 -2.43 -4.67
N SER A 130 15.64 -3.11 -5.57
CA SER A 130 14.24 -2.78 -5.85
C SER A 130 13.41 -3.23 -4.65
N ALA A 131 12.90 -2.27 -3.87
CA ALA A 131 11.89 -2.51 -2.88
C ALA A 131 10.52 -2.14 -3.45
N TYR A 132 9.50 -2.83 -2.97
CA TYR A 132 8.14 -2.50 -3.34
C TYR A 132 7.44 -1.93 -2.12
N GLU A 133 6.74 -0.83 -2.33
CA GLU A 133 6.01 -0.12 -1.29
C GLU A 133 4.51 -0.16 -1.59
N LEU A 134 3.72 -0.69 -0.67
CA LEU A 134 2.26 -0.54 -0.68
C LEU A 134 1.93 0.63 0.25
N ILE A 135 1.43 1.72 -0.30
CA ILE A 135 1.00 2.91 0.44
C ILE A 135 -0.51 2.83 0.61
N PHE A 136 -0.99 2.99 1.83
CA PHE A 136 -2.40 2.82 2.17
C PHE A 136 -2.97 3.95 3.02
N ALA A 137 -4.28 4.13 2.88
CA ALA A 137 -5.13 4.87 3.80
C ALA A 137 -6.36 4.02 4.09
N THR A 138 -6.79 3.97 5.34
CA THR A 138 -7.99 3.22 5.73
C THR A 138 -8.74 3.94 6.84
N TRP A 139 -10.07 3.90 6.81
CA TRP A 139 -10.87 4.63 7.77
C TRP A 139 -12.26 4.05 8.02
N HIS A 140 -12.78 4.37 9.20
CA HIS A 140 -14.19 4.32 9.56
C HIS A 140 -14.50 5.55 10.44
N SER A 141 -14.65 5.38 11.75
CA SER A 141 -14.68 6.49 12.72
C SER A 141 -13.30 7.09 13.00
N MET A 142 -12.24 6.35 12.68
CA MET A 142 -10.86 6.77 12.78
C MET A 142 -10.13 6.48 11.49
N TYR A 143 -9.04 7.20 11.20
CA TYR A 143 -8.23 7.00 10.00
C TYR A 143 -6.77 6.72 10.31
N LEU A 144 -6.18 5.86 9.48
CA LEU A 144 -4.76 5.53 9.51
C LEU A 144 -4.19 5.58 8.10
N THR A 145 -3.02 6.20 7.97
CA THR A 145 -2.20 6.18 6.77
C THR A 145 -0.92 5.42 7.04
N GLY A 146 -0.35 4.82 6.01
CA GLY A 146 0.90 4.13 6.18
C GLY A 146 1.45 3.52 4.93
N LYS A 147 2.55 2.80 5.11
CA LYS A 147 3.15 2.01 4.04
C LYS A 147 3.66 0.67 4.53
N ILE A 148 3.64 -0.30 3.62
CA ILE A 148 4.23 -1.62 3.77
C ILE A 148 5.42 -1.67 2.82
N THR A 149 6.61 -1.90 3.34
CA THR A 149 7.82 -2.08 2.53
C THR A 149 8.18 -3.56 2.52
N VAL A 150 8.35 -4.13 1.33
CA VAL A 150 8.82 -5.51 1.17
C VAL A 150 10.25 -5.49 0.65
N SER A 151 11.16 -6.14 1.38
CA SER A 151 12.56 -6.30 0.99
C SER A 151 13.08 -7.69 1.34
N TYR A 152 14.16 -8.12 0.69
CA TYR A 152 14.88 -9.30 1.13
C TYR A 152 15.68 -9.02 2.40
N LYS A 153 16.02 -10.08 3.12
CA LYS A 153 17.05 -10.08 4.15
C LYS A 153 18.45 -9.93 3.55
#